data_AF-A0A1X0S365-F1
#
_entry.id   AF-A0A1X0S365-F1
#
_cell.length_a   1.000
_cell.length_b   1.000
_cell.length_c   1.000
_cell.angle_alpha   90.00
_cell.angle_beta   90.00
_cell.angle_gamma   90.00
#
_symmetry.space_group_name_H-M   'P 1'
#
loop_
_entity.id
_entity.type
_entity.pdbx_description
1 polymer ?
#
loop_
_entity_poly.entity_id
_entity_poly.type
_entity_poly.pdbx_seq_one_letter_code
_entity_poly.pdbx_strand_id
1 'polypeptide(L)'
;MKEFALNCTYEHPVHSMVLDLSDINWKKYLTDEEIDEIENFKMKQLVELPPNVNKYIESLQKSTDAISLKRQLTQELECPASDWISNTLLEYLKLFKYNHLPLTDQSEGDVLRRVWIFLDTVFDDSKISCRGLVHIYLTLATFMY
;
A
#
# COMPACT_ATOMS: atom_id res chain seq x y z
N MET A 1 -13.89 -11.61 -17.49
CA MET A 1 -14.10 -10.33 -16.75
C MET A 1 -15.51 -9.79 -16.82
N LYS A 2 -16.04 -9.37 -18.00
CA LYS A 2 -17.39 -8.78 -18.11
C LYS A 2 -18.50 -9.65 -17.50
N GLU A 3 -18.48 -10.94 -17.78
CA GLU A 3 -19.48 -11.88 -17.26
C GLU A 3 -19.44 -12.00 -15.73
N PHE A 4 -18.24 -12.10 -15.14
CA PHE A 4 -18.07 -12.08 -13.69
C PHE A 4 -18.56 -10.75 -13.09
N ALA A 5 -18.18 -9.62 -13.68
CA ALA A 5 -18.60 -8.29 -13.24
C ALA A 5 -20.13 -8.11 -13.21
N LEU A 6 -20.84 -8.61 -14.23
CA LEU A 6 -22.30 -8.54 -14.29
C LEU A 6 -22.99 -9.44 -13.25
N ASN A 7 -22.30 -10.48 -12.79
CA ASN A 7 -22.82 -11.44 -11.82
C ASN A 7 -22.47 -11.08 -10.36
N CYS A 8 -21.56 -10.12 -10.13
CA CYS A 8 -21.21 -9.64 -8.79
C CYS A 8 -22.38 -8.87 -8.17
N THR A 9 -22.80 -9.27 -6.97
CA THR A 9 -23.86 -8.60 -6.18
C THR A 9 -23.32 -7.49 -5.27
N TYR A 10 -22.02 -7.24 -5.31
CA TYR A 10 -21.29 -6.25 -4.55
C TYR A 10 -20.27 -5.57 -5.47
N GLU A 11 -19.77 -4.40 -5.06
CA GLU A 11 -18.74 -3.68 -5.80
C GLU A 11 -17.41 -4.44 -5.76
N HIS A 12 -16.96 -4.88 -6.93
CA HIS A 12 -15.77 -5.71 -7.11
C HIS A 12 -14.75 -4.94 -7.96
N PRO A 13 -13.42 -5.05 -7.71
CA PRO A 13 -12.38 -4.36 -8.49
C PRO A 13 -12.50 -4.51 -10.02
N VAL A 14 -13.07 -5.64 -10.48
CA VAL A 14 -13.37 -5.89 -11.91
C VAL A 14 -14.31 -4.84 -12.53
N HIS A 15 -15.19 -4.19 -11.76
CA HIS A 15 -16.07 -3.11 -12.23
C HIS A 15 -15.26 -1.89 -12.69
N SER A 16 -14.07 -1.72 -12.12
CA SER A 16 -13.09 -0.69 -12.48
C SER A 16 -11.99 -1.21 -13.40
N MET A 17 -12.20 -2.38 -14.03
CA MET A 17 -11.23 -3.08 -14.88
C MET A 17 -9.91 -3.41 -14.17
N VAL A 18 -9.93 -3.51 -12.84
CA VAL A 18 -8.79 -3.96 -12.06
C VAL A 18 -8.83 -5.48 -12.01
N LEU A 19 -7.77 -6.12 -12.49
CA LEU A 19 -7.58 -7.56 -12.49
C LEU A 19 -6.59 -7.93 -11.38
N ASP A 20 -7.10 -8.54 -10.32
CA ASP A 20 -6.29 -9.11 -9.24
C ASP A 20 -6.18 -10.62 -9.46
N LEU A 21 -5.03 -11.10 -9.93
CA LEU A 21 -4.80 -12.52 -10.24
C LEU A 21 -4.82 -13.44 -9.02
N SER A 22 -4.68 -12.88 -7.81
CA SER A 22 -4.76 -13.63 -6.56
C SER A 22 -6.20 -13.99 -6.16
N ASP A 23 -7.20 -13.36 -6.80
CA ASP A 23 -8.61 -13.69 -6.55
C ASP A 23 -8.96 -15.08 -7.10
N ILE A 24 -9.38 -15.94 -6.18
CA ILE A 24 -9.82 -17.32 -6.46
C ILE A 24 -10.94 -17.41 -7.52
N ASN A 25 -11.70 -16.34 -7.72
CA ASN A 25 -12.74 -16.30 -8.74
C ASN A 25 -12.19 -16.42 -10.16
N TRP A 26 -10.92 -16.04 -10.41
CA TRP A 26 -10.31 -16.14 -11.73
C TRP A 26 -9.96 -17.56 -12.14
N LYS A 27 -9.77 -18.49 -11.18
CA LYS A 27 -9.55 -19.91 -11.48
C LYS A 27 -10.71 -20.58 -12.23
N LYS A 28 -11.87 -19.92 -12.31
CA LYS A 28 -13.02 -20.35 -13.12
C LYS A 28 -12.89 -19.97 -14.59
N TYR A 29 -12.04 -19.00 -14.90
CA TYR A 29 -11.91 -18.38 -16.23
C TYR A 29 -10.51 -18.50 -16.82
N LEU A 30 -9.48 -18.60 -15.97
CA LEU A 30 -8.08 -18.71 -16.33
C LEU A 30 -7.50 -20.01 -15.78
N THR A 31 -6.62 -20.66 -16.54
CA THR A 31 -5.81 -21.77 -16.04
C THR A 31 -4.64 -21.26 -15.19
N ASP A 32 -4.04 -22.14 -14.39
CA ASP A 32 -2.86 -21.75 -13.60
C ASP A 32 -1.69 -21.34 -14.53
N GLU A 33 -1.56 -21.92 -15.73
CA GLU A 33 -0.55 -21.52 -16.71
C GLU A 33 -0.82 -20.11 -17.30
N GLU A 34 -2.08 -19.75 -17.54
CA GLU A 34 -2.45 -18.41 -18.02
C GLU A 34 -2.21 -17.36 -16.93
N ILE A 35 -2.46 -17.69 -15.67
CA ILE A 35 -2.16 -16.82 -14.53
C ILE A 35 -0.64 -16.60 -14.46
N ASP A 36 0.15 -17.67 -14.50
CA ASP A 36 1.61 -17.59 -14.50
C ASP A 36 2.14 -16.75 -15.69
N GLU A 37 1.54 -16.91 -16.88
CA GLU A 37 1.91 -16.09 -18.05
C GLU A 37 1.67 -14.60 -17.76
N ILE A 38 0.47 -14.23 -17.28
CA ILE A 38 0.12 -12.83 -17.04
C ILE A 38 1.00 -12.21 -15.96
N GLU A 39 1.26 -12.93 -14.86
CA GLU A 39 2.14 -12.46 -13.77
C GLU A 39 3.56 -12.17 -14.24
N ASN A 40 4.10 -13.04 -15.11
CA ASN A 40 5.49 -12.95 -15.54
C ASN A 40 5.68 -12.17 -16.85
N PHE A 41 4.59 -11.83 -17.55
CA PHE A 41 4.68 -11.15 -18.84
C PHE A 41 5.25 -9.74 -18.71
N LYS A 42 6.48 -9.56 -19.20
CA LYS A 42 7.22 -8.29 -19.14
C LYS A 42 7.36 -7.73 -17.72
N MET A 43 7.49 -8.62 -16.74
CA MET A 43 7.70 -8.23 -15.36
C MET A 43 8.86 -7.23 -15.26
N LYS A 44 8.57 -6.02 -14.80
CA LYS A 44 9.59 -5.02 -14.55
C LYS A 44 10.30 -5.39 -13.26
N GLN A 45 11.62 -5.40 -13.27
CA GLN A 45 12.38 -5.55 -12.04
C GLN A 45 12.10 -4.33 -11.15
N LEU A 46 11.56 -4.60 -9.96
CA LEU A 46 11.44 -3.59 -8.92
C LEU A 46 12.84 -3.21 -8.45
N VAL A 47 13.06 -1.93 -8.21
CA VAL A 47 14.33 -1.44 -7.67
C VAL A 47 14.40 -1.87 -6.20
N GLU A 48 15.54 -2.42 -5.80
CA GLU A 48 15.78 -2.75 -4.39
C GLU A 48 15.71 -1.50 -3.52
N LEU A 49 15.23 -1.66 -2.28
CA LEU A 49 15.22 -0.58 -1.32
C LEU A 49 16.65 -0.09 -1.03
N PRO A 50 16.87 1.24 -0.90
CA PRO A 50 18.17 1.77 -0.51
C PRO A 50 18.69 1.10 0.77
N PRO A 51 19.97 0.69 0.84
CA PRO A 51 20.48 -0.10 1.97
C PRO A 51 20.31 0.56 3.35
N ASN A 52 20.34 1.89 3.40
CA ASN A 52 20.10 2.67 4.61
C ASN A 52 18.64 2.54 5.09
N VAL A 53 17.68 2.62 4.17
CA VAL A 53 16.26 2.47 4.47
C VAL A 53 15.95 1.04 4.90
N ASN A 54 16.51 0.04 4.20
CA ASN A 54 16.30 -1.37 4.56
C ASN A 54 16.86 -1.69 5.95
N LYS A 55 18.08 -1.25 6.26
CA LYS A 55 18.66 -1.39 7.62
C LYS A 55 17.82 -0.71 8.70
N TYR A 56 17.23 0.44 8.39
CA TYR A 56 16.34 1.13 9.32
C TYR A 56 15.06 0.31 9.58
N ILE A 57 14.42 -0.20 8.53
CA ILE A 57 13.22 -1.07 8.66
C ILE A 57 13.55 -2.32 9.48
N GLU A 58 14.65 -3.00 9.18
CA GLU A 58 15.12 -4.16 9.95
C GLU A 58 15.38 -3.82 11.43
N SER A 59 15.86 -2.60 11.71
CA SER A 59 16.06 -2.14 13.09
C SER A 59 14.74 -1.91 13.82
N LEU A 60 13.69 -1.43 13.14
CA LEU A 60 12.37 -1.25 13.73
C LEU A 60 11.72 -2.60 14.06
N GLN A 61 11.86 -3.59 13.17
CA GLN A 61 11.32 -4.94 13.36
C GLN A 61 11.92 -5.68 14.58
N LYS A 62 13.11 -5.29 15.04
CA LYS A 62 13.74 -5.85 16.24
C LYS A 62 13.13 -5.33 17.54
N SER A 63 12.32 -4.28 17.49
CA SER A 63 11.63 -3.76 18.68
C SER A 63 10.54 -4.73 19.12
N THR A 64 10.61 -5.17 20.37
CA THR A 64 9.69 -6.18 20.92
C THR A 64 8.48 -5.57 21.62
N ASP A 65 8.52 -4.27 21.94
CA ASP A 65 7.47 -3.57 22.67
C ASP A 65 7.15 -2.20 22.06
N ALA A 66 5.91 -1.73 22.27
CA ALA A 66 5.44 -0.48 21.68
C ALA A 66 6.17 0.77 22.22
N ILE A 67 6.74 0.70 23.43
CA ILE A 67 7.44 1.84 24.05
C ILE A 67 8.82 2.00 23.42
N SER A 68 9.57 0.90 23.26
CA SER A 68 10.86 0.91 22.56
C SER A 68 10.71 1.33 21.11
N LEU A 69 9.69 0.81 20.41
CA LEU A 69 9.37 1.22 19.04
C LEU A 69 9.08 2.72 18.96
N LYS A 70 8.18 3.24 19.80
CA LYS A 70 7.84 4.67 19.80
C LYS A 70 9.05 5.55 20.09
N ARG A 71 9.93 5.13 21.02
CA ARG A 71 11.18 5.85 21.32
C ARG A 71 12.10 5.91 20.11
N GLN A 72 12.26 4.79 19.40
CA GLN A 72 13.06 4.73 18.17
C GLN A 72 12.48 5.60 17.05
N LEU A 73 11.14 5.65 16.94
CA LEU A 73 10.45 6.49 15.96
C LEU A 73 10.52 8.00 16.27
N THR A 74 10.80 8.38 17.53
CA THR A 74 10.88 9.82 17.89
C THR A 74 12.32 10.36 17.75
N GLN A 75 13.26 9.54 17.30
CA GLN A 75 14.64 10.00 17.07
C GLN A 75 14.71 10.81 15.77
N GLU A 76 15.48 11.90 15.80
CA GLU A 76 15.78 12.66 14.58
C GLU A 76 16.63 11.82 13.63
N LEU A 77 16.25 11.80 12.36
CA LEU A 77 16.90 11.02 11.31
C LEU A 77 17.38 11.96 10.22
N GLU A 78 18.63 11.81 9.80
CA GLU A 78 19.22 12.63 8.73
C GLU A 78 18.70 12.23 7.34
N CYS A 79 18.24 10.98 7.18
CA CYS A 79 17.74 10.49 5.90
C CYS A 79 16.25 10.83 5.74
N PRO A 80 15.85 11.60 4.69
CA PRO A 80 14.46 11.98 4.48
C PRO A 80 13.50 10.79 4.38
N ALA A 81 13.92 9.70 3.72
CA ALA A 81 13.09 8.50 3.59
C ALA A 81 12.86 7.81 4.94
N SER A 82 13.88 7.72 5.79
CA SER A 82 13.75 7.13 7.12
C SER A 82 12.94 8.03 8.06
N ASP A 83 13.09 9.35 7.96
CA ASP A 83 12.27 10.32 8.69
C ASP A 83 10.79 10.22 8.30
N TRP A 84 10.50 10.16 7.00
CA TRP A 84 9.14 9.96 6.50
C TRP A 84 8.52 8.64 7.00
N ILE A 85 9.26 7.52 6.96
CA ILE A 85 8.80 6.23 7.52
C ILE A 85 8.47 6.40 9.00
N SER A 86 9.35 7.07 9.74
CA SER A 86 9.20 7.26 11.18
C SER A 86 7.93 8.04 11.53
N ASN A 87 7.73 9.18 10.86
CA ASN A 87 6.55 10.03 11.00
C ASN A 87 5.27 9.30 10.59
N THR A 88 5.30 8.56 9.48
CA THR A 88 4.16 7.78 8.99
C THR A 88 3.76 6.70 9.99
N LEU A 89 4.72 5.96 10.56
CA LEU A 89 4.45 4.95 11.57
C LEU A 89 3.89 5.56 12.87
N LEU A 90 4.38 6.74 13.27
CA LEU A 90 3.82 7.46 14.43
C LEU A 90 2.37 7.87 14.20
N GLU A 91 2.03 8.39 13.03
CA GLU A 91 0.64 8.72 12.68
C GLU A 91 -0.24 7.47 12.61
N TYR A 92 0.27 6.38 12.03
CA TYR A 92 -0.42 5.10 11.98
C TYR A 92 -0.72 4.54 13.38
N LEU A 93 0.24 4.63 14.30
CA LEU A 93 0.03 4.26 15.72
C LEU A 93 -1.03 5.14 16.40
N LYS A 94 -1.15 6.41 16.02
CA LYS A 94 -2.24 7.27 16.53
C LYS A 94 -3.61 6.80 16.03
N LEU A 95 -3.73 6.34 14.79
CA LEU A 95 -4.99 5.78 14.28
C LEU A 95 -5.47 4.61 15.12
N PHE A 96 -4.57 3.69 15.49
CA PHE A 96 -4.87 2.62 16.44
C PHE A 96 -5.24 3.15 17.82
N LYS A 97 -4.47 4.10 18.35
CA LYS A 97 -4.71 4.67 19.68
C LYS A 97 -6.10 5.32 19.81
N TYR A 98 -6.60 5.92 18.73
CA TYR A 98 -7.89 6.61 18.70
C TYR A 98 -9.02 5.76 18.08
N ASN A 99 -8.83 4.44 17.96
CA ASN A 99 -9.83 3.50 17.43
C ASN A 99 -10.33 3.86 16.03
N HIS A 100 -9.48 4.46 15.18
CA HIS A 100 -9.74 4.60 13.75
C HIS A 100 -9.40 3.32 12.96
N LEU A 101 -8.69 2.39 13.59
CA LEU A 101 -8.42 1.04 13.11
C LEU A 101 -8.88 0.04 14.19
N PRO A 102 -9.40 -1.14 13.81
CA PRO A 102 -9.63 -1.63 12.45
C PRO A 102 -10.77 -0.91 11.73
N LEU A 103 -10.73 -0.88 10.39
CA LEU A 103 -11.76 -0.26 9.58
C LEU A 103 -13.05 -1.10 9.65
N THR A 104 -14.05 -0.64 10.40
CA THR A 104 -15.30 -1.37 10.65
C THR A 104 -16.54 -0.57 10.24
N ASP A 105 -16.52 0.75 10.40
CA ASP A 105 -17.66 1.65 10.19
C ASP A 105 -17.30 2.94 9.44
N GLN A 106 -16.05 3.06 8.98
CA GLN A 106 -15.51 4.25 8.31
C GLN A 106 -16.02 4.35 6.88
N SER A 107 -16.40 5.57 6.46
CA SER A 107 -16.72 5.84 5.06
C SER A 107 -15.46 5.79 4.20
N GLU A 108 -15.60 5.56 2.90
CA GLU A 108 -14.48 5.64 1.94
C GLU A 108 -13.71 6.98 2.09
N GLY A 109 -14.45 8.07 2.30
CA GLY A 109 -13.87 9.40 2.53
C GLY A 109 -13.02 9.50 3.81
N ASP A 110 -13.34 8.73 4.85
CA ASP A 110 -12.55 8.68 6.08
C ASP A 110 -11.24 7.91 5.87
N VAL A 111 -11.31 6.77 5.16
CA VAL A 111 -10.12 6.00 4.78
C VAL A 111 -9.20 6.85 3.92
N LEU A 112 -9.77 7.58 2.95
CA LEU A 112 -9.04 8.50 2.09
C LEU A 112 -8.27 9.57 2.88
N ARG A 113 -8.96 10.25 3.78
CA ARG A 113 -8.35 11.37 4.52
C ARG A 113 -7.37 10.94 5.59
N ARG A 114 -7.57 9.76 6.19
CA ARG A 114 -6.83 9.35 7.39
C ARG A 114 -5.79 8.27 7.14
N VAL A 115 -5.95 7.45 6.10
CA VAL A 115 -5.05 6.33 5.79
C VAL A 115 -4.30 6.58 4.50
N TRP A 116 -5.00 6.95 3.42
CA TRP A 116 -4.37 7.11 2.10
C TRP A 116 -3.46 8.33 2.00
N ILE A 117 -3.63 9.33 2.87
CA ILE A 117 -2.76 10.51 2.90
C ILE A 117 -1.29 10.17 3.14
N PHE A 118 -0.98 9.06 3.83
CA PHE A 118 0.40 8.63 4.02
C PHE A 118 1.08 8.38 2.67
N LEU A 119 0.41 7.67 1.77
CA LEU A 119 0.95 7.33 0.45
C LEU A 119 1.06 8.53 -0.49
N ASP A 120 0.27 9.59 -0.26
CA ASP A 120 0.39 10.84 -1.01
C ASP A 120 1.73 11.53 -0.69
N THR A 121 2.06 11.61 0.61
CA THR A 121 3.25 12.34 1.10
C THR A 121 4.59 11.66 0.80
N VAL A 122 4.61 10.37 0.43
CA VAL A 122 5.88 9.64 0.17
C VAL A 122 6.66 10.21 -1.01
N PHE A 123 5.96 10.88 -1.94
CA PHE A 123 6.55 11.41 -3.15
C PHE A 123 6.91 12.90 -3.05
N ASP A 124 6.68 13.54 -1.90
CA ASP A 124 6.90 14.99 -1.73
C ASP A 124 8.36 15.41 -1.93
N ASP A 125 9.31 14.57 -1.52
CA ASP A 125 10.76 14.76 -1.75
C ASP A 125 11.26 14.05 -3.03
N SER A 126 10.34 13.49 -3.82
CA SER A 126 10.69 12.76 -5.03
C SER A 126 10.62 13.63 -6.28
N LYS A 127 11.30 13.20 -7.34
CA LYS A 127 11.15 13.81 -8.68
C LYS A 127 9.81 13.46 -9.34
N ILE A 128 9.01 12.59 -8.72
CA ILE A 128 7.73 12.11 -9.23
C ILE A 128 6.65 13.06 -8.70
N SER A 129 6.01 13.81 -9.60
CA SER A 129 4.90 14.70 -9.23
C SER A 129 3.57 13.96 -9.35
N CYS A 130 3.12 13.33 -8.28
CA CYS A 130 1.79 12.73 -8.17
C CYS A 130 0.77 13.78 -7.69
N ARG A 131 0.32 14.68 -8.57
CA ARG A 131 -0.75 15.63 -8.23
C ARG A 131 -2.10 15.12 -8.75
N GLY A 132 -2.86 14.45 -7.88
CA GLY A 132 -4.24 14.07 -8.14
C GLY A 132 -4.59 12.69 -7.59
N LEU A 133 -5.56 12.65 -6.68
CA LEU A 133 -6.13 11.43 -6.10
C LEU A 133 -6.44 10.36 -7.16
N VAL A 134 -6.94 10.77 -8.34
CA VAL A 134 -7.30 9.87 -9.45
C VAL A 134 -6.09 9.15 -10.08
N HIS A 135 -4.92 9.80 -10.12
CA HIS A 135 -3.71 9.21 -10.71
C HIS A 135 -2.97 8.26 -9.76
N ILE A 136 -3.10 8.46 -8.45
CA ILE A 136 -2.48 7.58 -7.45
C ILE A 136 -3.14 6.20 -7.47
N TYR A 137 -4.47 6.12 -7.65
CA TYR A 137 -5.17 4.84 -7.78
C TYR A 137 -4.68 4.01 -8.97
N LEU A 138 -4.50 4.63 -10.13
CA LEU A 138 -3.98 3.95 -11.32
C LEU A 138 -2.50 3.57 -11.16
N THR A 139 -1.70 4.42 -10.52
CA THR A 139 -0.25 4.19 -10.42
C THR A 139 0.07 3.15 -9.34
N LEU A 140 -0.55 3.21 -8.15
CA LEU A 140 -0.32 2.22 -7.09
C LEU A 140 -0.98 0.87 -7.39
N ALA A 141 -2.12 0.82 -8.10
CA ALA A 141 -2.65 -0.44 -8.61
C ALA A 141 -1.70 -1.13 -9.62
N THR A 142 -0.79 -0.36 -10.23
CA THR A 142 0.25 -0.89 -11.14
C THR A 142 1.56 -1.21 -10.40
N PHE A 143 1.72 -0.83 -9.12
CA PHE A 143 2.96 -1.01 -8.34
C PHE A 143 2.80 -1.92 -7.11
N MET A 144 1.57 -2.18 -6.64
CA MET A 144 1.29 -3.09 -5.51
C MET A 144 0.75 -4.47 -5.92
N TYR A 145 0.71 -4.78 -7.21
CA TYR A 145 0.40 -6.11 -7.76
C TYR A 145 1.43 -6.46 -8.84
#